data_AF-A0A1B0B3H0-F1
#
_entry.id   AF-A0A1B0B3H0-F1
#
_cell.length_a   1.000
_cell.length_b   1.000
_cell.length_c   1.000
_cell.angle_alpha   90.00
_cell.angle_beta   90.00
_cell.angle_gamma   90.00
#
_symmetry.space_group_name_H-M   'P 1'
#
loop_
_entity.id
_entity.type
_entity.pdbx_description
1 polymer ?
#
loop_
_entity_poly.entity_id
_entity_poly.type
_entity_poly.pdbx_seq_one_letter_code
_entity_poly.pdbx_strand_id
1 'polypeptide(L)'
;MNQLLIKIDILNQEYTVYYVGTNLGRIYKIVQYYRNGESLSKLLDIFEIATNEAIQVMEISQTSKSLYVATDHRVKQIDLAMCNRRYDNCFRCVRDPYCGWDKETNTCRPYELDLLQQCSTRQNFSNQHPNEVFRKNIV
;
A
#
# COMPACT_ATOMS: atom_id res chain seq x y z
N MET A 1 -23.57 0.84 3.66
CA MET A 1 -22.22 0.99 4.26
C MET A 1 -21.24 0.93 3.09
N ASN A 2 -20.56 2.02 2.77
CA ASN A 2 -19.78 2.14 1.53
C ASN A 2 -18.36 1.65 1.77
N GLN A 3 -18.17 0.35 1.60
CA GLN A 3 -16.87 -0.30 1.69
C GLN A 3 -16.62 -1.18 0.47
N LEU A 4 -15.39 -1.18 -0.03
CA LEU A 4 -14.90 -2.14 -1.01
C LEU A 4 -13.65 -2.81 -0.48
N LEU A 5 -13.39 -4.02 -0.93
CA LEU A 5 -12.14 -4.71 -0.69
C LEU A 5 -11.58 -5.28 -1.99
N ILE A 6 -10.27 -5.38 -2.04
CA ILE A 6 -9.55 -6.09 -3.09
C ILE A 6 -8.49 -6.96 -2.42
N LYS A 7 -8.40 -8.21 -2.88
CA LYS A 7 -7.33 -9.12 -2.49
C LYS A 7 -6.18 -9.03 -3.48
N ILE A 8 -4.96 -9.03 -2.97
CA ILE A 8 -3.74 -9.02 -3.76
C ILE A 8 -2.75 -10.00 -3.15
N ASP A 9 -2.05 -10.73 -4.01
CA ASP A 9 -1.02 -11.68 -3.63
C ASP A 9 0.33 -11.16 -4.08
N ILE A 10 1.26 -11.04 -3.13
CA ILE A 10 2.61 -10.57 -3.39
C ILE A 10 3.59 -11.50 -2.70
N LEU A 11 4.48 -12.12 -3.48
CA LEU A 11 5.47 -13.07 -2.97
C LEU A 11 4.87 -14.16 -2.04
N ASN A 12 3.72 -14.72 -2.42
CA ASN A 12 2.97 -15.71 -1.63
C ASN A 12 2.42 -15.20 -0.28
N GLN A 13 2.33 -13.89 -0.09
CA GLN A 13 1.60 -13.26 1.00
C GLN A 13 0.31 -12.63 0.46
N GLU A 14 -0.83 -13.08 0.95
CA GLU A 14 -2.14 -12.46 0.67
C GLU A 14 -2.29 -11.21 1.54
N TYR A 15 -2.73 -10.12 0.90
CA TYR A 15 -3.20 -8.91 1.54
C TYR A 15 -4.64 -8.63 1.10
N THR A 16 -5.48 -8.20 2.05
CA THR A 16 -6.79 -7.61 1.73
C THR A 16 -6.73 -6.11 1.97
N VAL A 17 -6.98 -5.31 0.94
CA VAL A 17 -7.01 -3.85 1.04
C VAL A 17 -8.46 -3.37 1.01
N TYR A 18 -8.87 -2.71 2.09
CA TYR A 18 -10.18 -2.11 2.26
C TYR A 18 -10.15 -0.63 1.93
N TYR A 19 -11.18 -0.16 1.23
CA TYR A 19 -11.49 1.24 1.01
C TYR A 19 -12.84 1.54 1.64
N VAL A 20 -12.87 2.37 2.68
CA VAL A 20 -14.08 2.67 3.46
C VAL A 20 -14.43 4.15 3.32
N GLY A 21 -15.53 4.44 2.64
CA GLY A 21 -16.05 5.79 2.42
C GLY A 21 -16.83 6.32 3.62
N THR A 22 -16.77 7.62 3.87
CA THR A 22 -17.49 8.29 4.96
C THR A 22 -18.54 9.27 4.47
N ASN A 23 -19.42 9.70 5.38
CA ASN A 23 -20.38 10.78 5.12
C ASN A 23 -19.75 12.19 5.11
N LEU A 24 -18.44 12.31 5.35
CA LEU A 24 -17.69 13.57 5.32
C LEU A 24 -16.74 13.66 4.12
N GLY A 25 -16.85 12.73 3.17
CA GLY A 25 -16.09 12.74 1.92
C GLY A 25 -14.65 12.26 2.05
N ARG A 26 -14.41 11.38 3.01
CA ARG A 26 -13.12 10.69 3.21
C ARG A 26 -13.20 9.25 2.76
N ILE A 27 -12.06 8.70 2.35
CA ILE A 27 -11.85 7.25 2.20
C ILE A 27 -10.70 6.81 3.08
N TYR A 28 -10.96 5.84 3.95
CA TYR A 28 -9.94 5.18 4.75
C TYR A 28 -9.41 3.98 3.97
N LYS A 29 -8.10 3.95 3.70
CA LYS A 29 -7.40 2.82 3.08
C LYS A 29 -6.76 1.97 4.17
N ILE A 30 -7.22 0.75 4.34
CA ILE A 30 -6.78 -0.17 5.40
C ILE A 30 -6.25 -1.43 4.75
N VAL A 31 -5.13 -1.97 5.25
CA VAL A 31 -4.63 -3.29 4.84
C VAL A 31 -4.83 -4.29 5.97
N GLN A 32 -5.27 -5.49 5.60
CA GLN A 32 -5.29 -6.67 6.45
C GLN A 32 -4.35 -7.72 5.86
N TYR A 33 -3.65 -8.44 6.73
CA TYR A 33 -2.77 -9.55 6.36
C TYR A 33 -2.65 -10.52 7.52
N TYR A 34 -2.25 -11.76 7.21
CA TYR A 34 -2.00 -12.77 8.22
C TYR A 34 -0.51 -12.85 8.56
N ARG A 35 -0.18 -12.97 9.85
CA ARG A 35 1.17 -13.23 10.33
C ARG A 35 1.12 -14.23 11.48
N ASN A 36 1.85 -15.33 11.37
CA ASN A 36 1.87 -16.41 12.39
C ASN A 36 0.46 -16.94 12.74
N GLY A 37 -0.44 -17.00 11.76
CA GLY A 37 -1.83 -17.43 11.96
C GLY A 37 -2.77 -16.35 12.51
N GLU A 38 -2.27 -15.17 12.88
CA GLU A 38 -3.08 -14.06 13.38
C GLU A 38 -3.43 -13.08 12.26
N SER A 39 -4.70 -12.65 12.22
CA SER A 39 -5.15 -11.57 11.34
C SER A 39 -4.80 -10.22 11.94
N LEU A 40 -3.97 -9.45 11.24
CA LEU A 40 -3.56 -8.10 11.62
C LEU A 40 -4.13 -7.09 10.61
N SER A 41 -4.40 -5.87 11.07
CA SER A 41 -4.81 -4.77 10.19
C SER A 41 -4.12 -3.45 10.54
N LYS A 42 -3.94 -2.59 9.53
CA LYS A 42 -3.31 -1.28 9.67
C LYS A 42 -3.99 -0.25 8.77
N LEU A 43 -4.21 0.95 9.30
CA LEU A 43 -4.57 2.12 8.49
C LEU A 43 -3.35 2.56 7.68
N LEU A 44 -3.48 2.58 6.35
CA LEU A 44 -2.43 3.03 5.44
C LEU A 44 -2.55 4.51 5.13
N ASP A 45 -3.78 4.96 4.85
CA ASP A 45 -4.01 6.33 4.39
C ASP A 45 -5.46 6.79 4.58
N ILE A 46 -5.65 8.09 4.46
CA ILE A 46 -6.97 8.76 4.38
C ILE A 46 -6.97 9.67 3.16
N PHE A 47 -7.84 9.38 2.20
CA PHE A 47 -8.04 10.22 1.03
C PHE A 47 -9.16 11.23 1.28
N GLU A 48 -8.82 12.51 1.17
CA GLU A 48 -9.81 13.59 1.15
C GLU A 48 -10.34 13.73 -0.28
N ILE A 49 -11.59 13.32 -0.49
CA ILE A 49 -12.23 13.32 -1.82
C ILE A 49 -12.98 14.63 -2.03
N ALA A 50 -13.79 15.00 -1.04
CA ALA A 50 -14.60 16.20 -1.01
C ALA A 50 -14.89 16.58 0.44
N THR A 51 -15.03 17.87 0.73
CA THR A 51 -15.31 18.33 2.10
C THR A 51 -16.81 18.31 2.34
N ASN A 52 -17.26 17.59 3.38
CA ASN A 52 -18.67 17.50 3.79
C ASN A 52 -19.63 16.93 2.74
N GLU A 53 -19.12 16.13 1.78
CA GLU A 53 -19.96 15.41 0.82
C GLU A 53 -19.90 13.92 1.14
N ALA A 54 -21.05 13.26 1.31
CA ALA A 54 -21.06 11.83 1.56
C ALA A 54 -20.54 11.06 0.33
N ILE A 55 -19.66 10.08 0.56
CA ILE A 55 -19.34 9.09 -0.46
C ILE A 55 -20.61 8.27 -0.70
N GLN A 56 -21.12 8.26 -1.93
CA GLN A 56 -22.37 7.57 -2.31
C GLN A 56 -22.07 6.20 -2.91
N VAL A 57 -21.13 6.16 -3.85
CA VAL A 57 -20.76 4.95 -4.59
C VAL A 57 -19.25 4.87 -4.71
N MET A 58 -18.72 3.67 -4.62
CA MET A 58 -17.34 3.37 -4.97
C MET A 58 -17.32 2.16 -5.89
N GLU A 59 -16.36 2.11 -6.82
CA GLU A 59 -16.08 0.92 -7.63
C GLU A 59 -14.59 0.74 -7.89
N ILE A 60 -14.14 -0.52 -8.00
CA ILE A 60 -12.74 -0.85 -8.32
C ILE A 60 -12.67 -1.44 -9.72
N SER A 61 -11.87 -0.81 -10.59
CA SER A 61 -11.51 -1.39 -11.88
C SER A 61 -10.14 -2.05 -11.80
N GLN A 62 -10.11 -3.37 -11.94
CA GLN A 62 -8.86 -4.10 -12.08
C GLN A 62 -8.17 -3.83 -13.43
N THR A 63 -8.92 -3.40 -14.45
CA THR A 63 -8.38 -3.09 -15.78
C THR A 63 -7.63 -1.77 -15.76
N SER A 64 -8.24 -0.71 -15.21
CA SER A 64 -7.58 0.60 -15.12
C SER A 64 -6.70 0.76 -13.88
N LYS A 65 -6.71 -0.23 -12.97
CA LYS A 65 -6.02 -0.18 -11.66
C LYS A 65 -6.41 1.06 -10.86
N SER A 66 -7.71 1.37 -10.84
CA SER A 66 -8.24 2.57 -10.20
C SER A 66 -9.45 2.28 -9.32
N LEU A 67 -9.58 3.10 -8.27
CA LEU A 67 -10.78 3.28 -7.48
C LEU A 67 -11.56 4.49 -8.04
N TYR A 68 -12.81 4.27 -8.40
CA TYR A 68 -13.75 5.31 -8.77
C TYR A 68 -14.64 5.62 -7.57
N VAL A 69 -14.83 6.90 -7.28
CA VAL A 69 -15.54 7.38 -6.10
C VAL A 69 -16.52 8.46 -6.53
N ALA A 70 -17.78 8.31 -6.17
CA ALA A 70 -18.81 9.29 -6.45
C ALA A 70 -19.41 9.85 -5.15
N THR A 71 -19.61 11.17 -5.15
CA THR A 71 -20.54 11.87 -4.26
C THR A 71 -21.74 12.32 -5.10
N ASP A 72 -22.70 13.02 -4.51
CA ASP A 72 -23.82 13.63 -5.26
C ASP A 72 -23.37 14.73 -6.24
N HIS A 73 -22.15 15.26 -6.09
CA HIS A 73 -21.67 16.41 -6.86
C HIS A 73 -20.51 16.10 -7.80
N ARG A 74 -19.76 15.02 -7.57
CA ARG A 74 -18.55 14.74 -8.36
C ARG A 74 -18.20 13.26 -8.41
N VAL A 75 -17.42 12.91 -9.42
CA VAL A 75 -16.74 11.62 -9.53
C VAL A 75 -15.22 11.86 -9.54
N LYS A 76 -14.49 11.07 -8.77
CA LYS A 76 -13.02 11.11 -8.71
C LYS A 76 -12.47 9.72 -9.01
N GLN A 77 -11.49 9.67 -9.90
CA GLN A 77 -10.66 8.49 -10.15
C GLN A 77 -9.38 8.60 -9.32
N ILE A 78 -9.00 7.51 -8.66
CA ILE A 78 -7.81 7.42 -7.81
C ILE A 78 -7.05 6.16 -8.21
N ASP A 79 -5.77 6.28 -8.52
CA ASP A 79 -4.93 5.11 -8.80
C ASP A 79 -4.78 4.26 -7.53
N LEU A 80 -4.84 2.93 -7.66
CA LEU A 80 -4.67 2.04 -6.50
C LEU A 80 -3.23 2.11 -5.95
N ALA A 81 -2.25 2.34 -6.83
CA ALA A 81 -0.82 2.44 -6.54
C ALA A 81 -0.32 3.90 -6.63
N MET A 82 -0.62 4.73 -5.63
CA MET A 82 -0.17 6.14 -5.58
C MET A 82 1.29 6.33 -5.13
N CYS A 83 2.11 5.30 -5.21
CA CYS A 83 3.40 5.15 -4.52
C CYS A 83 4.27 6.42 -4.50
N ASN A 84 4.80 6.83 -5.66
CA ASN A 84 5.68 7.99 -5.79
C ASN A 84 4.99 9.29 -5.36
N ARG A 85 3.72 9.45 -5.76
CA ARG A 85 2.93 10.67 -5.51
C ARG A 85 2.54 10.83 -4.04
N ARG A 86 2.44 9.74 -3.28
CA ARG A 86 1.88 9.74 -1.92
C ARG A 86 2.90 9.50 -0.82
N TYR A 87 3.96 8.78 -1.12
CA TYR A 87 4.97 8.35 -0.15
C TYR A 87 6.36 8.82 -0.58
N ASP A 88 6.92 9.72 0.22
CA ASP A 88 8.24 10.34 0.03
C ASP A 88 9.34 9.70 0.90
N ASN A 89 8.98 8.68 1.68
CA ASN A 89 9.90 7.97 2.55
C ASN A 89 9.62 6.47 2.56
N CYS A 90 10.69 5.72 2.80
CA CYS A 90 10.68 4.27 2.81
C CYS A 90 9.61 3.71 3.76
N PHE A 91 9.53 4.21 5.01
CA PHE A 91 8.65 3.62 6.03
C PHE A 91 7.16 3.69 5.69
N ARG A 92 6.72 4.75 5.01
CA ARG A 92 5.35 4.83 4.49
C ARG A 92 5.18 4.01 3.22
N CYS A 93 6.18 4.04 2.35
CA CYS A 93 6.17 3.31 1.08
C CYS A 93 5.95 1.81 1.28
N VAL A 94 6.79 1.17 2.09
CA VAL A 94 6.80 -0.31 2.25
C VAL A 94 5.63 -0.87 3.06
N ARG A 95 4.77 0.00 3.61
CA ARG A 95 3.54 -0.42 4.31
C ARG A 95 2.39 -0.65 3.36
N ASP A 96 2.40 0.03 2.20
CA ASP A 96 1.38 -0.13 1.19
C ASP A 96 1.77 -1.31 0.28
N PRO A 97 0.99 -2.40 0.23
CA PRO A 97 1.35 -3.58 -0.57
C PRO A 97 1.46 -3.27 -2.06
N TYR A 98 0.83 -2.19 -2.56
CA TYR A 98 1.01 -1.80 -3.97
C TYR A 98 2.40 -1.20 -4.27
N CYS A 99 3.22 -0.93 -3.25
CA CYS A 99 4.41 -0.09 -3.37
C CYS A 99 5.68 -0.79 -2.86
N GLY A 100 6.82 -0.37 -3.42
CA GLY A 100 8.16 -0.77 -3.00
C GLY A 100 9.10 0.42 -3.00
N TRP A 101 10.10 0.39 -2.12
CA TRP A 101 11.12 1.43 -2.03
C TRP A 101 12.33 1.08 -2.90
N ASP A 102 12.66 2.00 -3.81
CA ASP A 102 13.87 1.96 -4.63
C ASP A 102 15.01 2.67 -3.88
N LYS A 103 16.02 1.91 -3.44
CA LYS A 103 17.18 2.47 -2.71
C LYS A 103 18.13 3.26 -3.61
N GLU A 104 18.20 2.94 -4.89
CA GLU A 104 19.13 3.58 -5.82
C GLU A 104 18.63 4.98 -6.16
N THR A 105 17.34 5.11 -6.43
CA THR A 105 16.71 6.39 -6.75
C THR A 105 16.14 7.11 -5.52
N ASN A 106 16.12 6.45 -4.36
CA ASN A 106 15.55 6.95 -3.11
C ASN A 106 14.09 7.39 -3.26
N THR A 107 13.31 6.62 -4.03
CA THR A 107 11.91 6.94 -4.36
C THR A 107 10.98 5.76 -4.08
N CYS A 108 9.70 6.06 -3.86
CA CYS A 108 8.65 5.04 -3.79
C CYS A 108 8.09 4.78 -5.17
N ARG A 109 7.93 3.50 -5.56
CA ARG A 109 7.43 3.09 -6.88
C ARG A 109 6.41 1.96 -6.73
N PRO A 110 5.56 1.71 -7.74
CA PRO A 110 4.75 0.48 -7.78
C PRO A 110 5.65 -0.73 -7.56
N TYR A 111 5.18 -1.70 -6.79
CA TYR A 111 5.99 -2.85 -6.41
C TYR A 111 6.46 -3.65 -7.63
N GLU A 112 7.76 -3.93 -7.67
CA GLU A 112 8.46 -4.79 -8.63
C GLU A 112 9.41 -5.69 -7.82
N LEU A 113 9.81 -6.85 -8.35
CA LEU A 113 10.59 -7.87 -7.61
C LEU A 113 11.91 -7.34 -7.03
N ASP A 114 12.52 -6.33 -7.64
CA ASP A 114 13.80 -5.76 -7.22
C ASP A 114 13.65 -4.65 -6.17
N LEU A 115 12.42 -4.28 -5.79
CA LEU A 115 12.15 -3.23 -4.82
C LEU A 115 12.04 -3.76 -3.40
N LEU A 116 12.46 -2.94 -2.44
CA LEU A 116 12.37 -3.30 -1.04
C LEU A 116 10.94 -3.19 -0.53
N GLN A 117 10.51 -4.22 0.20
CA GLN A 117 9.31 -4.22 1.02
C GLN A 117 9.61 -4.07 2.52
N GLN A 118 10.87 -3.86 2.88
CA GLN A 118 11.29 -3.60 4.25
C GLN A 118 12.38 -2.54 4.27
N CYS A 119 12.18 -1.52 5.10
CA CYS A 119 13.20 -0.50 5.35
C CYS A 119 14.16 -1.03 6.40
N SER A 120 15.45 -1.00 6.09
CA SER A 120 16.48 -1.13 7.12
C SER A 120 16.39 0.10 8.03
N THR A 121 16.00 -0.06 9.29
CA THR A 121 16.48 0.87 10.32
C THR A 121 18.00 0.86 10.24
N ARG A 122 18.68 2.01 10.41
CA ARG A 122 20.15 2.09 10.42
C ARG A 122 20.73 0.82 11.05
N GLN A 123 21.45 0.04 10.27
CA GLN A 123 21.97 -1.24 10.72
C GLN A 123 22.97 -0.97 11.85
N ASN A 124 22.66 -1.42 13.07
CA ASN A 124 23.69 -2.10 13.83
C ASN A 124 23.83 -3.46 13.16
N PHE A 125 24.89 -3.61 12.35
CA PHE A 125 25.30 -4.81 11.61
C PHE A 125 25.61 -6.04 12.49
N SER A 126 25.11 -6.10 13.72
CA SER A 126 25.58 -7.07 14.72
C SER A 126 24.86 -8.41 14.71
N ASN A 127 23.67 -8.52 14.11
CA ASN A 127 22.80 -9.69 14.29
C ASN A 127 22.17 -10.22 12.99
N GLN A 128 22.97 -10.49 11.95
CA GLN A 128 22.52 -11.24 10.77
C GLN A 128 22.90 -12.73 10.88
N HIS A 129 21.94 -13.58 10.50
CA HIS A 129 22.06 -15.04 10.47
C HIS A 129 23.18 -15.47 9.49
N PRO A 130 23.97 -16.53 9.79
CA PRO A 130 25.21 -16.84 9.06
C PRO A 130 25.08 -17.17 7.56
N ASN A 131 23.87 -17.43 7.04
CA ASN A 131 23.69 -18.00 5.71
C ASN A 131 23.51 -16.97 4.57
N GLU A 132 23.45 -15.66 4.85
CA GLU A 132 23.46 -14.61 3.81
C GLU A 132 24.88 -14.17 3.39
N VAL A 133 25.93 -14.68 4.04
CA VAL A 133 27.34 -14.36 3.72
C VAL A 133 27.81 -15.06 2.43
N PHE A 134 27.17 -16.16 2.02
CA PHE A 134 27.68 -17.05 0.97
C PHE A 134 27.45 -16.58 -0.48
N ARG A 135 26.84 -15.42 -0.74
CA ARG A 135 26.61 -14.93 -2.12
C ARG A 135 27.50 -13.75 -2.57
N LYS A 136 28.45 -13.29 -1.76
CA LYS A 136 29.24 -12.08 -2.11
C LYS A 136 30.73 -12.25 -2.40
N ASN A 137 31.30 -13.45 -2.40
CA ASN A 137 32.72 -13.64 -2.74
C ASN A 137 32.94 -14.60 -3.93
N ILE A 138 32.36 -14.26 -5.09
CA ILE A 138 32.87 -14.71 -6.39
C ILE A 138 33.15 -13.45 -7.22
N VAL A 139 34.34 -12.86 -6.98
CA VAL A 139 35.34 -12.40 -7.96
C VAL A 139 36.68 -12.39 -7.24
#